data_AF-A0A7S0JJW5-F1
#
_entry.id   AF-A0A7S0JJW5-F1
#
_cell.length_a   1.000
_cell.length_b   1.000
_cell.length_c   1.000
_cell.angle_alpha   90.00
_cell.angle_beta   90.00
_cell.angle_gamma   90.00
#
_symmetry.space_group_name_H-M   'P 1'
#
loop_
_entity.id
_entity.type
_entity.pdbx_description
1 polymer ?
#
loop_
_entity_poly.entity_id
_entity_poly.type
_entity_poly.pdbx_seq_one_letter_code
_entity_poly.pdbx_strand_id
1 'polypeptide(L)'
;FKTFMASWPCTVRFVHSRLPALLRQRARLLSSPHVRFKSTEMQPLEKDANGSFGPNQRGLGHNNYLGKILNARVYEVAHETALQPAETLSQRIGNRVLLKREDTQPVFSFKIRGAYNKIAHLSSEQLGAGIVACSAGNHAQGVALSATKLGIDAVIVMPKATPSIKVEAVRKFGVEPLLHGSNYDEAQALALKFVRDEGRTLIHPFDDPLVIAGQGTIG
;
A
#
# COMPACT_ATOMS: atom_id res chain seq x y z
N PHE A 1 -2.46 -19.49 -56.24
CA PHE A 1 -1.13 -20.13 -56.39
C PHE A 1 -0.58 -20.38 -54.98
N LYS A 2 -0.40 -21.67 -54.62
CA LYS A 2 0.41 -22.26 -53.51
C LYS A 2 0.18 -21.71 -52.10
N THR A 3 -0.58 -22.35 -51.20
CA THR A 3 -0.35 -23.64 -50.49
C THR A 3 0.92 -23.62 -49.62
N PHE A 4 0.76 -23.66 -48.29
CA PHE A 4 1.32 -24.72 -47.41
C PHE A 4 0.73 -24.62 -45.99
N MET A 5 -0.05 -25.65 -45.62
CA MET A 5 -0.32 -26.05 -44.23
C MET A 5 0.87 -26.85 -43.70
N ALA A 6 1.18 -26.74 -42.41
CA ALA A 6 1.54 -27.89 -41.57
C ALA A 6 1.51 -27.50 -40.08
N SER A 7 0.44 -27.90 -39.41
CA SER A 7 0.45 -28.33 -38.01
C SER A 7 1.40 -29.54 -37.82
N TRP A 8 1.92 -29.77 -36.61
CA TRP A 8 1.82 -31.04 -35.85
C TRP A 8 2.57 -30.96 -34.49
N PRO A 9 2.25 -31.86 -33.54
CA PRO A 9 2.35 -31.66 -32.09
C PRO A 9 3.54 -32.38 -31.44
N CYS A 10 3.82 -32.08 -30.17
CA CYS A 10 4.68 -32.91 -29.34
C CYS A 10 3.93 -33.34 -28.06
N THR A 11 3.38 -34.55 -28.11
CA THR A 11 2.93 -35.32 -26.95
C THR A 11 3.71 -36.62 -26.95
N VAL A 12 4.70 -36.82 -26.06
CA VAL A 12 5.26 -38.16 -25.79
C VAL A 12 5.73 -38.31 -24.33
N ARG A 13 4.99 -39.20 -23.65
CA ARG A 13 5.33 -40.21 -22.63
C ARG A 13 5.83 -39.82 -21.23
N PHE A 14 4.98 -40.22 -20.29
CA PHE A 14 5.31 -40.79 -18.98
C PHE A 14 6.50 -41.76 -19.03
N VAL A 15 7.45 -41.53 -18.11
CA VAL A 15 8.40 -42.55 -17.66
C VAL A 15 8.04 -42.90 -16.22
N HIS A 16 7.51 -44.10 -16.02
CA HIS A 16 7.47 -44.77 -14.72
C HIS A 16 8.81 -45.47 -14.54
N SER A 17 9.64 -45.01 -13.60
CA SER A 17 10.71 -45.86 -13.03
C SER A 17 11.19 -45.35 -11.68
N ARG A 18 10.72 -46.06 -10.64
CA ARG A 18 11.44 -46.49 -9.43
C ARG A 18 12.21 -45.42 -8.61
N LEU A 19 11.70 -45.17 -7.40
CA LEU A 19 12.51 -44.82 -6.23
C LEU A 19 13.74 -45.76 -6.11
N PRO A 20 14.88 -45.25 -5.64
CA PRO A 20 15.29 -45.61 -4.27
C PRO A 20 15.97 -44.50 -3.45
N ALA A 21 15.64 -44.50 -2.16
CA ALA A 21 16.55 -44.28 -1.03
C ALA A 21 17.48 -43.04 -1.01
N LEU A 22 16.94 -41.87 -0.67
CA LEU A 22 17.70 -40.79 0.00
C LEU A 22 16.93 -40.25 1.23
N LEU A 23 16.38 -41.19 2.01
CA LEU A 23 16.07 -41.01 3.43
C LEU A 23 17.29 -41.44 4.24
N ARG A 24 18.34 -40.59 4.30
CA ARG A 24 19.44 -40.74 5.27
C ARG A 24 20.36 -39.53 5.42
N GLN A 25 19.84 -38.29 5.26
CA GLN A 25 20.60 -37.08 5.59
C GLN A 25 19.76 -36.00 6.30
N ARG A 26 18.78 -36.44 7.11
CA ARG A 26 17.96 -35.55 7.95
C ARG A 26 18.16 -35.73 9.46
N ALA A 27 19.24 -36.41 9.88
CA ALA A 27 19.53 -36.69 11.29
C ALA A 27 21.02 -36.50 11.66
N ARG A 28 21.65 -35.43 11.14
CA ARG A 28 23.05 -35.09 11.49
C ARG A 28 23.35 -33.59 11.52
N LEU A 29 22.38 -32.79 11.99
CA LEU A 29 22.57 -31.37 12.32
C LEU A 29 21.89 -31.00 13.67
N LEU A 30 21.77 -31.97 14.58
CA LEU A 30 21.27 -31.74 15.96
C LEU A 30 22.29 -32.14 17.03
N SER A 31 23.59 -32.18 16.69
CA SER A 31 24.65 -32.55 17.63
C SER A 31 25.87 -31.63 17.53
N SER A 32 25.64 -30.31 17.51
CA SER A 32 26.69 -29.33 17.79
C SER A 32 26.54 -28.84 19.24
N PRO A 33 27.46 -29.20 20.15
CA PRO A 33 27.44 -28.67 21.49
C PRO A 33 28.14 -27.32 21.43
N HIS A 34 27.42 -26.21 21.25
CA HIS A 34 27.85 -24.82 21.58
C HIS A 34 26.75 -23.80 21.21
N VAL A 35 25.55 -23.92 21.80
CA VAL A 35 24.66 -22.76 22.01
C VAL A 35 23.97 -22.98 23.36
N ARG A 36 24.50 -22.34 24.40
CA ARG A 36 23.92 -22.35 25.75
C ARG A 36 22.78 -21.32 25.75
N PHE A 37 21.54 -21.77 25.57
CA PHE A 37 20.38 -20.92 25.86
C PHE A 37 20.39 -20.66 27.37
N LYS A 38 20.62 -19.42 27.79
CA LYS A 38 20.35 -19.01 29.18
C LYS A 38 18.84 -19.13 29.37
N SER A 39 18.41 -20.08 30.18
CA SER A 39 17.09 -20.08 30.78
C SER A 39 16.98 -18.82 31.63
N THR A 40 16.34 -17.78 31.11
CA THR A 40 15.95 -16.64 31.94
C THR A 40 14.86 -17.16 32.87
N GLU A 41 15.19 -17.28 34.15
CA GLU A 41 14.21 -17.58 35.19
C GLU A 41 13.05 -16.57 35.07
N MET A 42 11.82 -17.08 34.94
CA MET A 42 10.61 -16.26 35.06
C MET A 42 10.56 -15.77 36.51
N GLN A 43 10.82 -14.48 36.70
CA GLN A 43 10.51 -13.83 37.96
C GLN A 43 8.98 -13.76 38.14
N PRO A 44 8.44 -14.00 39.35
CA PRO A 44 7.00 -13.96 39.57
C PRO A 44 6.46 -12.55 39.36
N LEU A 45 5.23 -12.47 38.85
CA LEU A 45 4.50 -11.21 38.66
C LEU A 45 4.25 -10.55 40.03
N GLU A 46 4.87 -9.39 40.27
CA GLU A 46 4.47 -8.53 41.36
C GLU A 46 3.16 -7.82 41.01
N LYS A 47 2.21 -7.86 41.96
CA LYS A 47 0.94 -7.13 41.88
C LYS A 47 1.20 -5.65 42.17
N ASP A 48 0.52 -4.76 41.46
CA ASP A 48 0.48 -3.36 41.83
C ASP A 48 -0.29 -3.16 43.15
N ALA A 49 -0.17 -1.97 43.76
CA ALA A 49 -0.69 -1.67 45.11
C ALA A 49 -2.22 -1.87 45.27
N ASN A 50 -2.95 -2.13 44.18
CA ASN A 50 -4.39 -2.40 44.16
C ASN A 50 -4.75 -3.84 43.73
N GLY A 51 -3.78 -4.74 43.59
CA GLY A 51 -4.02 -6.18 43.39
C GLY A 51 -4.65 -6.55 42.05
N SER A 52 -4.51 -5.72 41.01
CA SER A 52 -5.15 -5.91 39.71
C SER A 52 -4.14 -6.12 38.59
N PHE A 53 -4.41 -7.06 37.67
CA PHE A 53 -3.61 -7.18 36.45
C PHE A 53 -3.98 -6.05 35.49
N GLY A 54 -3.26 -4.93 35.57
CA GLY A 54 -3.41 -3.80 34.64
C GLY A 54 -3.22 -4.21 33.17
N PRO A 55 -3.81 -3.47 32.22
CA PRO A 55 -3.69 -3.79 30.80
C PRO A 55 -2.22 -3.83 30.43
N ASN A 56 -1.84 -4.91 29.75
CA ASN A 56 -0.48 -5.33 29.40
C ASN A 56 0.32 -4.18 28.72
N GLN A 57 0.92 -3.30 29.51
CA GLN A 57 1.82 -2.23 29.03
C GLN A 57 3.23 -2.77 28.80
N ARG A 58 3.35 -3.85 28.03
CA ARG A 58 4.64 -4.32 27.51
C ARG A 58 4.74 -3.95 26.03
N GLY A 59 5.22 -2.74 25.78
CA GLY A 59 6.03 -2.41 24.60
C GLY A 59 5.31 -2.06 23.29
N LEU A 60 4.42 -1.08 23.27
CA LEU A 60 4.11 -0.30 22.06
C LEU A 60 3.92 1.18 22.44
N GLY A 61 5.02 1.88 22.69
CA GLY A 61 5.01 3.33 22.90
C GLY A 61 4.67 4.09 21.62
N HIS A 62 3.99 5.23 21.78
CA HIS A 62 3.79 6.32 20.81
C HIS A 62 3.32 5.92 19.38
N ASN A 63 2.03 6.14 19.11
CA ASN A 63 1.31 5.83 17.88
C ASN A 63 1.22 4.33 17.55
N ASN A 64 0.10 3.70 17.96
CA ASN A 64 -0.25 2.32 17.60
C ASN A 64 -0.56 2.19 16.09
N TYR A 65 0.47 2.27 15.26
CA TYR A 65 0.35 2.13 13.81
C TYR A 65 -0.10 0.74 13.40
N LEU A 66 0.29 -0.32 14.13
CA LEU A 66 -0.20 -1.66 13.85
C LEU A 66 -1.73 -1.70 13.95
N GLY A 67 -2.31 -1.14 15.02
CA GLY A 67 -3.75 -1.00 15.15
C GLY A 67 -4.38 -0.18 14.03
N LYS A 68 -3.75 0.94 13.63
CA LYS A 68 -4.25 1.77 12.52
C LYS A 68 -4.18 1.05 11.16
N ILE A 69 -3.15 0.25 10.91
CA ILE A 69 -2.96 -0.52 9.67
C ILE A 69 -4.01 -1.63 9.59
N LEU A 70 -4.19 -2.40 10.67
CA LEU A 70 -5.17 -3.49 10.72
C LEU A 70 -6.62 -3.00 10.54
N ASN A 71 -6.91 -1.75 10.95
CA ASN A 71 -8.22 -1.13 10.79
C ASN A 71 -8.32 -0.22 9.55
N ALA A 72 -7.31 -0.21 8.67
CA ALA A 72 -7.31 0.65 7.50
C ALA A 72 -8.36 0.19 6.48
N ARG A 73 -9.11 1.14 5.91
CA ARG A 73 -10.25 0.86 5.02
C ARG A 73 -9.85 0.82 3.54
N VAL A 74 -8.76 0.14 3.19
CA VAL A 74 -8.17 0.27 1.83
C VAL A 74 -8.84 -0.58 0.75
N TYR A 75 -9.45 -1.70 1.13
CA TYR A 75 -9.86 -2.74 0.18
C TYR A 75 -11.18 -2.45 -0.57
N GLU A 76 -11.82 -1.31 -0.28
CA GLU A 76 -12.98 -0.83 -1.05
C GLU A 76 -12.58 -0.24 -2.42
N VAL A 77 -11.30 0.14 -2.57
CA VAL A 77 -10.72 0.71 -3.79
C VAL A 77 -9.40 0.08 -4.22
N ALA A 78 -8.70 -0.59 -3.32
CA ALA A 78 -7.46 -1.31 -3.59
C ALA A 78 -7.68 -2.82 -3.51
N HIS A 79 -6.83 -3.59 -4.18
CA HIS A 79 -6.77 -5.05 -4.00
C HIS A 79 -5.42 -5.46 -3.42
N GLU A 80 -5.32 -6.70 -2.95
CA GLU A 80 -4.02 -7.31 -2.64
C GLU A 80 -3.26 -7.56 -3.95
N THR A 81 -2.15 -6.86 -4.13
CA THR A 81 -1.34 -6.99 -5.35
C THR A 81 -0.37 -8.15 -5.23
N ALA A 82 -0.06 -8.75 -6.38
CA ALA A 82 0.80 -9.92 -6.44
C ALA A 82 2.24 -9.60 -5.95
N LEU A 83 2.83 -10.55 -5.23
CA LEU A 83 4.26 -10.58 -4.92
C LEU A 83 4.94 -11.55 -5.91
N GLN A 84 5.36 -11.02 -7.05
CA GLN A 84 5.78 -11.82 -8.20
C GLN A 84 7.28 -12.11 -8.19
N PRO A 85 7.72 -13.36 -8.42
CA PRO A 85 9.13 -13.66 -8.64
C PRO A 85 9.67 -12.96 -9.89
N ALA A 86 10.84 -12.34 -9.78
CA ALA A 86 11.58 -11.82 -10.92
C ALA A 86 12.73 -12.79 -11.26
N GLU A 87 12.42 -13.86 -12.01
CA GLU A 87 13.34 -14.99 -12.23
C GLU A 87 14.68 -14.56 -12.87
N THR A 88 14.63 -13.82 -13.98
CA THR A 88 15.83 -13.34 -14.67
C THR A 88 16.68 -12.44 -13.78
N LEU A 89 16.05 -11.56 -13.02
CA LEU A 89 16.75 -10.65 -12.09
C LEU A 89 17.36 -11.43 -10.91
N SER A 90 16.64 -12.44 -10.43
CA SER A 90 17.08 -13.31 -9.36
C SER A 90 18.32 -14.10 -9.75
N GLN A 91 18.33 -14.68 -10.95
CA GLN A 91 19.49 -15.38 -11.51
C GLN A 91 20.67 -14.44 -11.69
N ARG A 92 20.44 -13.23 -12.23
CA ARG A 92 21.50 -12.24 -12.46
C ARG A 92 22.17 -11.76 -11.18
N ILE A 93 21.41 -11.59 -10.10
CA ILE A 93 21.92 -11.09 -8.81
C ILE A 93 22.40 -12.23 -7.90
N GLY A 94 21.99 -13.48 -8.17
CA GLY A 94 22.27 -14.61 -7.29
C GLY A 94 21.46 -14.58 -5.98
N ASN A 95 20.29 -13.96 -5.98
CA ASN A 95 19.40 -13.88 -4.83
C ASN A 95 17.92 -13.91 -5.26
N ARG A 96 17.00 -14.29 -4.37
CA ARG A 96 15.56 -14.28 -4.64
C ARG A 96 15.04 -12.84 -4.65
N VAL A 97 14.64 -12.36 -5.81
CA VAL A 97 14.01 -11.04 -5.99
C VAL A 97 12.52 -11.21 -6.23
N LEU A 98 11.72 -10.48 -5.45
CA LEU A 98 10.27 -10.44 -5.55
C LEU A 98 9.82 -9.01 -5.85
N LEU A 99 8.79 -8.86 -6.67
CA LEU A 99 8.20 -7.57 -7.05
C LEU A 99 6.79 -7.48 -6.46
N LYS A 100 6.57 -6.51 -5.55
CA LYS A 100 5.24 -6.17 -5.07
C LYS A 100 4.58 -5.24 -6.08
N ARG A 101 3.60 -5.75 -6.83
CA ARG A 101 3.04 -5.10 -8.03
C ARG A 101 1.97 -4.04 -7.74
N GLU A 102 2.29 -3.02 -6.96
CA GLU A 102 1.36 -1.91 -6.69
C GLU A 102 1.01 -1.06 -7.93
N ASP A 103 1.71 -1.28 -9.04
CA ASP A 103 1.38 -0.74 -10.36
C ASP A 103 0.09 -1.34 -10.96
N THR A 104 -0.41 -2.46 -10.44
CA THR A 104 -1.68 -3.05 -10.91
C THR A 104 -2.92 -2.46 -10.27
N GLN A 105 -2.77 -1.54 -9.31
CA GLN A 105 -3.91 -0.84 -8.70
C GLN A 105 -4.68 -0.01 -9.74
N PRO A 106 -5.96 0.34 -9.49
CA PRO A 106 -6.76 1.12 -10.44
C PRO A 106 -6.17 2.47 -10.85
N VAL A 107 -5.32 3.07 -10.00
CA VAL A 107 -4.60 4.33 -10.25
C VAL A 107 -3.12 4.11 -10.60
N PHE A 108 -2.75 2.88 -10.97
CA PHE A 108 -1.40 2.44 -11.32
C PHE A 108 -0.33 2.73 -10.27
N SER A 109 -0.72 2.86 -8.99
CA SER A 109 0.20 3.05 -7.87
C SER A 109 -0.46 2.77 -6.52
N PHE A 110 0.38 2.64 -5.50
CA PHE A 110 -0.05 2.44 -4.12
C PHE A 110 -0.77 3.64 -3.48
N LYS A 111 -0.67 4.85 -4.07
CA LYS A 111 -1.13 6.08 -3.42
C LYS A 111 -2.64 6.09 -3.12
N ILE A 112 -3.43 5.26 -3.80
CA ILE A 112 -4.85 5.07 -3.51
C ILE A 112 -5.10 4.58 -2.08
N ARG A 113 -4.22 3.74 -1.52
CA ARG A 113 -4.43 3.13 -0.20
C ARG A 113 -4.48 4.19 0.89
N GLY A 114 -3.45 5.01 1.03
CA GLY A 114 -3.43 6.09 2.02
C GLY A 114 -4.42 7.22 1.74
N ALA A 115 -4.63 7.60 0.46
CA ALA A 115 -5.62 8.62 0.11
C ALA A 115 -7.02 8.20 0.56
N TYR A 116 -7.44 7.00 0.16
CA TYR A 116 -8.74 6.47 0.54
C TYR A 116 -8.86 6.28 2.05
N ASN A 117 -7.84 5.71 2.69
CA ASN A 117 -7.88 5.50 4.13
C ASN A 117 -8.05 6.80 4.91
N LYS A 118 -7.37 7.88 4.51
CA LYS A 118 -7.55 9.21 5.12
C LYS A 118 -8.98 9.72 4.90
N ILE A 119 -9.47 9.67 3.67
CA ILE A 119 -10.79 10.22 3.31
C ILE A 119 -11.92 9.44 3.99
N ALA A 120 -11.83 8.11 4.03
CA ALA A 120 -12.82 7.23 4.67
C ALA A 120 -12.87 7.34 6.21
N HIS A 121 -11.91 8.04 6.83
CA HIS A 121 -11.84 8.31 8.26
C HIS A 121 -12.19 9.76 8.61
N LEU A 122 -12.53 10.60 7.64
CA LEU A 122 -13.02 11.95 7.90
C LEU A 122 -14.37 11.91 8.63
N SER A 123 -14.58 12.88 9.50
CA SER A 123 -15.88 13.10 10.14
C SER A 123 -16.93 13.56 9.11
N SER A 124 -18.21 13.38 9.42
CA SER A 124 -19.31 13.85 8.55
C SER A 124 -19.25 15.35 8.27
N GLU A 125 -18.78 16.17 9.23
CA GLU A 125 -18.56 17.60 9.05
C GLU A 125 -17.47 17.88 8.01
N GLN A 126 -16.32 17.21 8.13
CA GLN A 126 -15.21 17.33 7.18
C GLN A 126 -15.60 16.84 5.77
N LEU A 127 -16.38 15.76 5.69
CA LEU A 127 -16.91 15.27 4.42
C LEU A 127 -17.89 16.26 3.79
N GLY A 128 -18.73 16.90 4.61
CA GLY A 128 -19.68 17.93 4.18
C GLY A 128 -19.00 19.21 3.69
N ALA A 129 -17.88 19.60 4.28
CA ALA A 129 -17.05 20.72 3.81
C ALA A 129 -16.28 20.37 2.51
N GLY A 130 -16.09 19.09 2.23
CA GLY A 130 -15.33 18.59 1.09
C GLY A 130 -13.82 18.53 1.34
N ILE A 131 -13.10 18.04 0.34
CA ILE A 131 -11.66 17.80 0.41
C ILE A 131 -10.89 18.62 -0.61
N VAL A 132 -9.61 18.83 -0.34
CA VAL A 132 -8.69 19.49 -1.26
C VAL A 132 -7.34 18.78 -1.30
N ALA A 133 -6.72 18.72 -2.49
CA ALA A 133 -5.36 18.22 -2.66
C ALA A 133 -4.59 19.05 -3.70
N CYS A 134 -3.28 19.19 -3.53
CA CYS A 134 -2.38 19.73 -4.54
C CYS A 134 -1.49 18.60 -5.08
N SER A 135 -1.71 18.17 -6.32
CA SER A 135 -0.86 17.19 -6.99
C SER A 135 -1.24 17.07 -8.46
N ALA A 136 -0.27 16.81 -9.33
CA ALA A 136 -0.47 16.54 -10.75
C ALA A 136 -0.12 15.09 -11.14
N GLY A 137 -0.17 14.13 -10.20
CA GLY A 137 0.27 12.75 -10.44
C GLY A 137 -0.52 11.69 -9.69
N ASN A 138 0.17 10.64 -9.26
CA ASN A 138 -0.44 9.46 -8.62
C ASN A 138 -1.29 9.81 -7.38
N HIS A 139 -0.90 10.83 -6.61
CA HIS A 139 -1.70 11.28 -5.46
C HIS A 139 -3.04 11.87 -5.91
N ALA A 140 -3.02 12.70 -6.95
CA ALA A 140 -4.22 13.31 -7.50
C ALA A 140 -5.21 12.26 -7.99
N GLN A 141 -4.73 11.23 -8.71
CA GLN A 141 -5.57 10.11 -9.15
C GLN A 141 -6.13 9.32 -7.97
N GLY A 142 -5.32 9.04 -6.94
CA GLY A 142 -5.75 8.38 -5.71
C GLY A 142 -6.86 9.15 -4.98
N VAL A 143 -6.70 10.46 -4.83
CA VAL A 143 -7.72 11.34 -4.22
C VAL A 143 -8.98 11.41 -5.07
N ALA A 144 -8.85 11.56 -6.40
CA ALA A 144 -9.97 11.64 -7.31
C ALA A 144 -10.84 10.37 -7.30
N LEU A 145 -10.20 9.20 -7.42
CA LEU A 145 -10.92 7.93 -7.34
C LEU A 145 -11.63 7.77 -5.99
N SER A 146 -10.96 8.16 -4.89
CA SER A 146 -11.53 8.07 -3.54
C SER A 146 -12.74 8.99 -3.35
N ALA A 147 -12.64 10.23 -3.84
CA ALA A 147 -13.72 11.22 -3.78
C ALA A 147 -14.96 10.74 -4.53
N THR A 148 -14.78 10.27 -5.77
CA THR A 148 -15.87 9.76 -6.61
C THR A 148 -16.50 8.51 -6.02
N LYS A 149 -15.70 7.60 -5.46
CA LYS A 149 -16.21 6.39 -4.81
C LYS A 149 -17.10 6.70 -3.60
N LEU A 150 -16.74 7.71 -2.83
CA LEU A 150 -17.43 8.10 -1.60
C LEU A 150 -18.48 9.21 -1.80
N GLY A 151 -18.61 9.74 -3.03
CA GLY A 151 -19.55 10.83 -3.34
C GLY A 151 -19.19 12.16 -2.66
N ILE A 152 -17.90 12.45 -2.50
CA ILE A 152 -17.40 13.63 -1.78
C ILE A 152 -16.97 14.69 -2.79
N ASP A 153 -17.32 15.94 -2.52
CA ASP A 153 -16.82 17.09 -3.26
C ASP A 153 -15.30 17.26 -3.06
N ALA A 154 -14.56 17.33 -4.17
CA ALA A 154 -13.10 17.32 -4.16
C ALA A 154 -12.50 18.34 -5.12
N VAL A 155 -11.62 19.19 -4.58
CA VAL A 155 -10.82 20.15 -5.35
C VAL A 155 -9.40 19.61 -5.49
N ILE A 156 -8.97 19.37 -6.74
CA ILE A 156 -7.60 18.95 -7.04
C ILE A 156 -6.90 20.08 -7.78
N VAL A 157 -5.98 20.77 -7.09
CA VAL A 157 -5.21 21.86 -7.67
C VAL A 157 -3.97 21.31 -8.38
N MET A 158 -3.75 21.73 -9.61
CA MET A 158 -2.57 21.39 -10.41
C MET A 158 -1.96 22.66 -11.02
N PRO A 159 -0.62 22.72 -11.23
CA PRO A 159 0.00 23.81 -11.99
C PRO A 159 -0.57 23.94 -13.40
N LYS A 160 -0.65 25.17 -13.94
CA LYS A 160 -1.13 25.42 -15.31
C LYS A 160 -0.27 24.74 -16.38
N ALA A 161 1.02 24.57 -16.12
CA ALA A 161 1.97 23.88 -17.00
C ALA A 161 1.85 22.35 -16.95
N THR A 162 0.85 21.80 -16.25
CA THR A 162 0.65 20.33 -16.16
C THR A 162 0.31 19.76 -17.53
N PRO A 163 1.06 18.74 -18.03
CA PRO A 163 0.74 18.08 -19.29
C PRO A 163 -0.71 17.55 -19.33
N SER A 164 -1.39 17.74 -20.47
CA SER A 164 -2.81 17.36 -20.65
C SER A 164 -3.10 15.92 -20.26
N ILE A 165 -2.21 14.98 -20.57
CA ILE A 165 -2.34 13.57 -20.21
C ILE A 165 -2.50 13.33 -18.70
N LYS A 166 -1.86 14.16 -17.85
CA LYS A 166 -1.97 14.06 -16.39
C LYS A 166 -3.27 14.68 -15.88
N VAL A 167 -3.73 15.76 -16.52
CA VAL A 167 -5.02 16.38 -16.22
C VAL A 167 -6.15 15.41 -16.58
N GLU A 168 -6.10 14.82 -17.77
CA GLU A 168 -7.05 13.82 -18.24
C GLU A 168 -7.07 12.57 -17.37
N ALA A 169 -5.91 12.13 -16.85
CA ALA A 169 -5.85 10.99 -15.93
C ALA A 169 -6.69 11.22 -14.66
N VAL A 170 -6.78 12.46 -14.17
CA VAL A 170 -7.64 12.80 -13.03
C VAL A 170 -9.10 12.97 -13.46
N ARG A 171 -9.36 13.62 -14.60
CA ARG A 171 -10.72 13.74 -15.16
C ARG A 171 -11.40 12.38 -15.38
N LYS A 172 -10.64 11.36 -15.78
CA LYS A 172 -11.13 9.98 -15.94
C LYS A 172 -11.73 9.39 -14.66
N PHE A 173 -11.35 9.90 -13.49
CA PHE A 173 -11.91 9.51 -12.20
C PHE A 173 -13.09 10.38 -11.76
N GLY A 174 -13.60 11.28 -12.60
CA GLY A 174 -14.82 12.05 -12.32
C GLY A 174 -14.60 13.38 -11.60
N VAL A 175 -13.35 13.82 -11.43
CA VAL A 175 -13.01 15.10 -10.79
C VAL A 175 -12.38 16.03 -11.82
N GLU A 176 -12.88 17.26 -11.94
CA GLU A 176 -12.30 18.29 -12.80
C GLU A 176 -11.16 19.02 -12.06
N PRO A 177 -9.89 18.90 -12.49
CA PRO A 177 -8.78 19.56 -11.82
C PRO A 177 -8.80 21.07 -12.01
N LEU A 178 -8.48 21.81 -10.95
CA LEU A 178 -8.30 23.25 -11.00
C LEU A 178 -6.86 23.59 -11.39
N LEU A 179 -6.68 24.10 -12.62
CA LEU A 179 -5.36 24.52 -13.12
C LEU A 179 -5.01 25.93 -12.60
N HIS A 180 -4.06 26.01 -11.67
CA HIS A 180 -3.63 27.25 -11.04
C HIS A 180 -2.14 27.27 -10.75
N GLY A 181 -1.55 28.46 -10.84
CA GLY A 181 -0.13 28.67 -10.55
C GLY A 181 0.80 28.28 -11.69
N SER A 182 1.98 28.90 -11.69
CA SER A 182 3.08 28.61 -12.61
C SER A 182 3.88 27.36 -12.20
N ASN A 183 3.89 27.06 -10.91
CA ASN A 183 4.65 25.99 -10.27
C ASN A 183 3.82 25.31 -9.17
N TYR A 184 4.42 24.31 -8.52
CA TYR A 184 3.77 23.54 -7.45
C TYR A 184 3.44 24.40 -6.22
N ASP A 185 4.33 25.32 -5.83
CA ASP A 185 4.15 26.13 -4.61
C ASP A 185 2.96 27.07 -4.73
N GLU A 186 2.77 27.70 -5.90
CA GLU A 186 1.59 28.52 -6.19
C GLU A 186 0.29 27.71 -6.19
N ALA A 187 0.32 26.51 -6.77
CA ALA A 187 -0.82 25.58 -6.75
C ALA A 187 -1.14 25.14 -5.30
N GLN A 188 -0.11 24.87 -4.49
CA GLN A 188 -0.25 24.49 -3.09
C GLN A 188 -0.78 25.65 -2.25
N ALA A 189 -0.33 26.89 -2.50
CA ALA A 189 -0.82 28.07 -1.82
C ALA A 189 -2.33 28.27 -2.05
N LEU A 190 -2.82 27.99 -3.27
CA LEU A 190 -4.26 28.00 -3.55
C LEU A 190 -4.98 26.85 -2.82
N ALA A 191 -4.45 25.63 -2.84
CA ALA A 191 -5.03 24.52 -2.08
C ALA A 191 -5.17 24.85 -0.59
N LEU A 192 -4.16 25.50 0.00
CA LEU A 192 -4.21 25.97 1.39
C LEU A 192 -5.21 27.12 1.61
N LYS A 193 -5.50 27.91 0.56
CA LYS A 193 -6.56 28.93 0.62
C LYS A 193 -7.94 28.27 0.75
N PHE A 194 -8.22 27.21 0.01
CA PHE A 194 -9.46 26.42 0.17
C PHE A 194 -9.63 25.86 1.58
N VAL A 195 -8.53 25.43 2.22
CA VAL A 195 -8.57 24.99 3.63
C VAL A 195 -8.99 26.12 4.56
N ARG A 196 -8.42 27.32 4.37
CA ARG A 196 -8.69 28.49 5.24
C ARG A 196 -10.07 29.10 5.01
N ASP A 197 -10.46 29.26 3.74
CA ASP A 197 -11.63 30.07 3.35
C ASP A 197 -12.91 29.22 3.31
N GLU A 198 -12.81 27.94 2.93
CA GLU A 198 -13.97 27.03 2.77
C GLU A 198 -13.99 25.91 3.82
N GLY A 199 -12.95 25.79 4.66
CA GLY A 199 -12.88 24.72 5.68
C GLY A 199 -12.63 23.32 5.09
N ARG A 200 -12.21 23.22 3.82
CA ARG A 200 -11.95 21.93 3.18
C ARG A 200 -10.82 21.17 3.87
N THR A 201 -10.92 19.85 3.92
CA THR A 201 -9.84 19.03 4.49
C THR A 201 -8.73 18.79 3.47
N LEU A 202 -7.50 19.19 3.79
CA LEU A 202 -6.33 18.88 2.98
C LEU A 202 -5.99 17.39 3.07
N ILE A 203 -5.94 16.71 1.91
CA ILE A 203 -5.47 15.33 1.81
C ILE A 203 -3.98 15.35 1.46
N HIS A 204 -3.14 15.24 2.49
CA HIS A 204 -1.70 15.30 2.33
C HIS A 204 -1.15 14.01 1.65
N PRO A 205 -0.15 14.10 0.76
CA PRO A 205 0.34 12.95 -0.01
C PRO A 205 1.15 11.89 0.76
N PHE A 206 1.61 12.19 1.99
CA PHE A 206 2.42 11.27 2.81
C PHE A 206 2.43 11.58 4.31
N ASP A 207 2.62 12.85 4.69
CA ASP A 207 2.70 13.30 6.09
C ASP A 207 1.33 13.40 6.78
N ASP A 208 0.66 12.27 6.94
CA ASP A 208 -0.56 12.13 7.73
C ASP A 208 -0.64 10.70 8.32
N PRO A 209 -0.96 10.52 9.61
CA PRO A 209 -0.97 9.20 10.24
C PRO A 209 -1.93 8.18 9.59
N LEU A 210 -3.05 8.61 9.04
CA LEU A 210 -3.99 7.74 8.34
C LEU A 210 -3.49 7.42 6.93
N VAL A 211 -2.83 8.37 6.26
CA VAL A 211 -2.17 8.10 4.98
C VAL A 211 -1.08 7.05 5.18
N ILE A 212 -0.21 7.23 6.18
CA ILE A 212 0.86 6.29 6.55
C ILE A 212 0.28 4.91 6.86
N ALA A 213 -0.75 4.84 7.70
CA ALA A 213 -1.41 3.58 8.03
C ALA A 213 -2.01 2.88 6.80
N GLY A 214 -2.60 3.64 5.88
CA GLY A 214 -3.12 3.09 4.62
C GLY A 214 -2.01 2.48 3.76
N GLN A 215 -0.87 3.15 3.65
CA GLN A 215 0.28 2.58 2.92
C GLN A 215 0.87 1.35 3.63
N GLY A 216 0.81 1.32 4.96
CA GLY A 216 1.28 0.20 5.78
C GLY A 216 0.57 -1.12 5.50
N THR A 217 -0.62 -1.11 4.87
CA THR A 217 -1.35 -2.32 4.45
C THR A 217 -0.63 -3.16 3.38
N ILE A 218 0.47 -2.66 2.83
CA ILE A 218 1.31 -3.41 1.88
C ILE A 218 2.22 -4.42 2.58
N GLY A 219 2.66 -4.12 3.81
CA GLY A 219 3.62 -4.91 4.58
C GLY A 219 2.97 -6.04 5.35
#